data_AF-A0A3R9UHA1-F1
#
_entry.id   AF-A0A3R9UHA1-F1
#
_cell.length_a   1.000
_cell.length_b   1.000
_cell.length_c   1.000
_cell.angle_alpha   90.00
_cell.angle_beta   90.00
_cell.angle_gamma   90.00
#
_symmetry.space_group_name_H-M   'P 1'
#
loop_
_entity.id
_entity.type
_entity.pdbx_description
1 polymer ?
#
loop_
_entity_poly.entity_id
_entity_poly.type
_entity_poly.pdbx_seq_one_letter_code
_entity_poly.pdbx_strand_id
1 'polypeptide(L)'
;MTHMIKGANAPVPAVPLRVAVGRQSVPGAPTVAAAALLLDAAGAVRGEADIVHHDRPVHPSGAVRHVGTGQGAGQLAEWLELDLLRIEADVQRVLIVGSCGDGTFGQVRGLYTQLSTFDGTIVAQYAVTDATAETAFVLGELYRRDGAWRFRAVGQGYEDGLAGLTQDVGGAGTVTAVSPPALVAPSASPAVPSVSGLSGPVPLAGVGKTGSGVVAHGAPSVPGPEVYGADQRMPSEPGPVSDSATSPTSPIPPVSAPAGFVPAYAAGTLAVGTSLQPSSWAADFFAFEPCVYRGKGAKTVTVDLPFPPNGEPVILEARTEEYNFISVKIPGREDDVFLSDLPDHYGRTLMVPNRKGGPLTLRVRNSGAWQLTVLPLSAALPLDFGTISGSGREVFVRTGPAAELKVRAEDPHKGWFQMHYHWGDSPSELRRPAKRLVYEWNGRRVREKVALPSGPILVTIDKSRHQWELTLDPADPNEPSRGARKAWRR
;
A
#
# COMPACT_ATOMS: atom_id res chain seq x y z
N MET A 1 -6.45 -10.56 19.45
CA MET A 1 -5.42 -10.99 18.48
C MET A 1 -5.88 -12.31 17.89
N THR A 2 -6.15 -12.37 16.58
CA THR A 2 -6.65 -13.59 15.94
C THR A 2 -5.49 -14.34 15.32
N HIS A 3 -4.86 -15.23 16.09
CA HIS A 3 -3.97 -16.24 15.52
C HIS A 3 -4.81 -17.25 14.76
N MET A 4 -4.45 -17.48 13.51
CA MET A 4 -5.19 -18.35 12.61
C MET A 4 -4.42 -19.64 12.37
N ILE A 5 -5.17 -20.73 12.21
CA ILE A 5 -4.67 -21.99 11.66
C ILE A 5 -4.98 -22.06 10.17
N LYS A 6 -4.28 -22.93 9.45
CA LYS A 6 -4.55 -23.21 8.03
C LYS A 6 -6.04 -23.49 7.80
N GLY A 7 -6.63 -22.84 6.81
CA GLY A 7 -8.04 -22.92 6.46
C GLY A 7 -8.99 -22.02 7.26
N ALA A 8 -8.57 -21.47 8.42
CA ALA A 8 -9.40 -20.56 9.20
C ALA A 8 -9.68 -19.27 8.43
N ASN A 9 -10.79 -18.60 8.75
CA ASN A 9 -11.15 -17.30 8.17
C ASN A 9 -11.58 -16.29 9.23
N ALA A 10 -11.35 -15.01 8.95
CA ALA A 10 -11.68 -13.89 9.82
C ALA A 10 -12.36 -12.76 9.03
N PRO A 11 -13.29 -12.00 9.65
CA PRO A 11 -13.81 -10.77 9.03
C PRO A 11 -12.68 -9.75 8.85
N VAL A 12 -12.75 -8.97 7.79
CA VAL A 12 -11.79 -7.91 7.49
C VAL A 12 -12.51 -6.56 7.56
N PRO A 13 -11.97 -5.58 8.32
CA PRO A 13 -12.60 -4.26 8.39
C PRO A 13 -12.51 -3.53 7.04
N ALA A 14 -13.50 -2.67 6.78
CA ALA A 14 -13.58 -1.84 5.58
C ALA A 14 -12.63 -0.62 5.66
N VAL A 15 -11.36 -0.87 5.98
CA VAL A 15 -10.29 0.14 6.10
C VAL A 15 -9.06 -0.33 5.33
N PRO A 16 -8.07 0.53 5.08
CA PRO A 16 -6.84 0.11 4.46
C PRO A 16 -6.07 -0.79 5.37
N LEU A 17 -5.37 -1.73 4.75
CA LEU A 17 -4.62 -2.74 5.43
C LEU A 17 -3.18 -2.71 4.96
N ARG A 18 -2.31 -3.09 5.88
CA ARG A 18 -0.96 -3.55 5.60
C ARG A 18 -0.92 -5.06 5.73
N VAL A 19 -0.26 -5.69 4.78
CA VAL A 19 0.00 -7.13 4.79
C VAL A 19 1.50 -7.33 4.83
N ALA A 20 1.98 -7.98 5.88
CA ALA A 20 3.35 -8.45 5.96
C ALA A 20 3.42 -9.90 5.48
N VAL A 21 4.40 -10.21 4.63
CA VAL A 21 4.91 -11.57 4.40
C VAL A 21 6.26 -11.63 5.08
N GLY A 22 6.26 -12.16 6.30
CA GLY A 22 7.39 -12.06 7.21
C GLY A 22 8.11 -13.38 7.47
N ARG A 23 9.36 -13.27 7.93
CA ARG A 23 10.27 -14.38 8.24
C ARG A 23 11.35 -13.95 9.23
N GLN A 24 12.02 -14.91 9.85
CA GLN A 24 13.21 -14.65 10.65
C GLN A 24 14.38 -14.22 9.76
N SER A 25 15.18 -13.27 10.24
CA SER A 25 16.42 -12.84 9.57
C SER A 25 17.54 -13.82 9.90
N VAL A 26 17.70 -14.85 9.06
CA VAL A 26 18.75 -15.86 9.20
C VAL A 26 19.77 -15.68 8.07
N PRO A 27 21.07 -15.48 8.38
CA PRO A 27 22.10 -15.38 7.35
C PRO A 27 22.12 -16.60 6.42
N GLY A 28 22.13 -16.36 5.12
CA GLY A 28 22.12 -17.41 4.10
C GLY A 28 20.78 -18.12 3.90
N ALA A 29 19.70 -17.69 4.57
CA ALA A 29 18.36 -18.17 4.24
C ALA A 29 17.89 -17.60 2.90
N PRO A 30 17.03 -18.33 2.17
CA PRO A 30 16.49 -17.86 0.91
C PRO A 30 15.78 -16.52 1.03
N THR A 31 15.85 -15.77 -0.05
CA THR A 31 15.16 -14.51 -0.19
C THR A 31 13.70 -14.78 -0.54
N VAL A 32 12.79 -14.02 0.07
CA VAL A 32 11.34 -14.15 -0.14
C VAL A 32 10.83 -12.86 -0.75
N ALA A 33 10.22 -12.94 -1.92
CA ALA A 33 9.46 -11.85 -2.55
C ALA A 33 7.97 -12.05 -2.28
N ALA A 34 7.24 -10.95 -2.06
CA ALA A 34 5.78 -10.99 -1.93
C ALA A 34 5.10 -10.43 -3.17
N ALA A 35 3.92 -10.98 -3.47
CA ALA A 35 3.05 -10.50 -4.53
C ALA A 35 1.58 -10.54 -4.07
N ALA A 36 0.77 -9.68 -4.69
CA ALA A 36 -0.69 -9.75 -4.62
C ALA A 36 -1.25 -10.05 -6.01
N LEU A 37 -2.10 -11.06 -6.12
CA LEU A 37 -2.77 -11.44 -7.36
C LEU A 37 -4.26 -11.14 -7.22
N LEU A 38 -4.78 -10.25 -8.05
CA LEU A 38 -6.19 -9.87 -8.07
C LEU A 38 -6.94 -10.80 -9.04
N LEU A 39 -7.92 -11.53 -8.53
CA LEU A 39 -8.64 -12.56 -9.28
C LEU A 39 -10.10 -12.20 -9.46
N ASP A 40 -10.60 -12.49 -10.65
CA ASP A 40 -12.02 -12.36 -10.99
C ASP A 40 -12.90 -13.46 -10.36
N ALA A 41 -14.17 -13.49 -10.76
CA ALA A 41 -15.12 -14.50 -10.29
C ALA A 41 -14.83 -15.92 -10.79
N ALA A 42 -14.13 -16.07 -11.93
CA ALA A 42 -13.66 -17.36 -12.41
C ALA A 42 -12.42 -17.84 -11.64
N GLY A 43 -11.83 -16.97 -10.80
CA GLY A 43 -10.62 -17.26 -10.06
C GLY A 43 -9.37 -17.04 -10.90
N ALA A 44 -9.44 -16.20 -11.94
CA ALA A 44 -8.32 -15.89 -12.82
C ALA A 44 -7.86 -14.44 -12.74
N VAL A 45 -6.56 -14.21 -12.96
CA VAL A 45 -6.03 -12.87 -13.23
C VAL A 45 -6.51 -12.41 -14.60
N ARG A 46 -7.00 -11.16 -14.72
CA ARG A 46 -7.54 -10.65 -15.99
C ARG A 46 -6.42 -10.21 -16.95
N GLY A 47 -5.23 -9.98 -16.42
CA GLY A 47 -4.01 -9.67 -17.16
C GLY A 47 -2.85 -9.37 -16.21
N GLU A 48 -1.67 -9.07 -16.75
CA GLU A 48 -0.49 -8.79 -15.92
C GLU A 48 -0.65 -7.57 -15.00
N ALA A 49 -1.58 -6.67 -15.31
CA ALA A 49 -1.89 -5.52 -14.48
C ALA A 49 -2.44 -5.90 -13.09
N ASP A 50 -3.09 -7.06 -12.98
CA ASP A 50 -3.65 -7.62 -11.74
C ASP A 50 -2.60 -8.29 -10.85
N ILE A 51 -1.33 -8.27 -11.26
CA ILE A 51 -0.21 -8.86 -10.52
C ILE A 51 0.65 -7.73 -9.97
N VAL A 52 0.60 -7.54 -8.65
CA VAL A 52 1.36 -6.51 -7.93
C VAL A 52 2.53 -7.17 -7.21
N HIS A 53 3.75 -6.72 -7.51
CA HIS A 53 5.00 -7.21 -6.93
C HIS A 53 6.06 -6.11 -7.01
N HIS A 54 7.28 -6.31 -6.51
CA HIS A 54 8.27 -5.22 -6.43
C HIS A 54 8.60 -4.51 -7.75
N ASP A 55 8.62 -5.22 -8.89
CA ASP A 55 8.89 -4.62 -10.22
C ASP A 55 7.66 -3.97 -10.84
N ARG A 56 6.45 -4.34 -10.38
CA ARG A 56 5.19 -3.69 -10.71
C ARG A 56 4.46 -3.32 -9.42
N PRO A 57 4.96 -2.31 -8.71
CA PRO A 57 4.60 -2.12 -7.31
C PRO A 57 3.18 -1.57 -7.13
N VAL A 58 2.45 -1.16 -8.17
CA VAL A 58 1.15 -0.50 -8.02
C VAL A 58 0.14 -1.09 -9.01
N HIS A 59 -1.01 -1.54 -8.51
CA HIS A 59 -2.17 -1.89 -9.34
C HIS A 59 -2.74 -0.63 -10.02
N PRO A 60 -3.21 -0.64 -11.28
CA PRO A 60 -3.72 0.56 -11.97
C PRO A 60 -4.79 1.35 -11.20
N SER A 61 -5.67 0.68 -10.45
CA SER A 61 -6.66 1.34 -9.58
C SER A 61 -6.07 2.14 -8.40
N GLY A 62 -4.79 1.91 -8.08
CA GLY A 62 -4.13 2.34 -6.84
C GLY A 62 -4.56 1.58 -5.58
N ALA A 63 -5.45 0.58 -5.68
CA ALA A 63 -6.01 -0.16 -4.55
C ALA A 63 -5.03 -1.14 -3.89
N VAL A 64 -4.01 -1.61 -4.61
CA VAL A 64 -3.04 -2.58 -4.10
C VAL A 64 -1.63 -2.12 -4.46
N ARG A 65 -0.72 -2.19 -3.50
CA ARG A 65 0.65 -1.71 -3.66
C ARG A 65 1.68 -2.57 -2.94
N HIS A 66 2.83 -2.78 -3.55
CA HIS A 66 4.03 -3.32 -2.92
C HIS A 66 4.90 -2.17 -2.37
N VAL A 67 5.26 -2.23 -1.10
CA VAL A 67 5.95 -1.15 -0.37
C VAL A 67 7.43 -1.47 -0.17
N GLY A 68 7.81 -2.74 -0.28
CA GLY A 68 9.20 -3.20 -0.11
C GLY A 68 9.43 -3.87 1.24
N THR A 69 10.70 -4.10 1.53
CA THR A 69 11.15 -4.87 2.68
C THR A 69 11.33 -4.02 3.93
N GLY A 70 10.71 -4.42 5.05
CA GLY A 70 10.97 -3.91 6.39
C GLY A 70 11.84 -4.90 7.19
N GLN A 71 12.63 -4.36 8.13
CA GLN A 71 13.46 -5.17 9.03
C GLN A 71 13.32 -4.67 10.47
N GLY A 72 13.33 -5.58 11.44
CA GLY A 72 13.28 -5.23 12.86
C GLY A 72 13.15 -6.46 13.76
N ALA A 73 13.65 -6.37 15.01
CA ALA A 73 13.55 -7.44 16.00
C ALA A 73 14.02 -8.85 15.50
N GLY A 74 15.03 -8.89 14.63
CA GLY A 74 15.54 -10.13 14.05
C GLY A 74 14.63 -10.76 13.00
N GLN A 75 13.67 -10.01 12.45
CA GLN A 75 12.73 -10.42 11.42
C GLN A 75 12.87 -9.55 10.16
N LEU A 76 12.50 -10.12 9.01
CA LEU A 76 12.37 -9.46 7.70
C LEU A 76 10.92 -9.63 7.23
N ALA A 77 10.34 -8.61 6.60
CA ALA A 77 9.03 -8.74 5.98
C ALA A 77 8.92 -7.95 4.68
N GLU A 78 8.34 -8.55 3.65
CA GLU A 78 7.85 -7.83 2.47
C GLU A 78 6.46 -7.28 2.77
N TRP A 79 6.23 -6.02 2.42
CA TRP A 79 4.99 -5.31 2.76
C TRP A 79 4.15 -5.01 1.53
N LEU A 80 2.86 -5.31 1.65
CA LEU A 80 1.80 -4.90 0.72
C LEU A 80 0.83 -3.97 1.43
N GLU A 81 0.24 -3.04 0.69
CA GLU A 81 -0.84 -2.15 1.13
C GLU A 81 -2.08 -2.37 0.27
N LEU A 82 -3.23 -2.50 0.93
CA LEU A 82 -4.50 -2.81 0.28
C LEU A 82 -5.61 -1.86 0.75
N ASP A 83 -6.27 -1.19 -0.18
CA ASP A 83 -7.54 -0.50 0.00
C ASP A 83 -8.65 -1.30 -0.70
N LEU A 84 -9.29 -2.16 0.08
CA LEU A 84 -10.28 -3.12 -0.42
C LEU A 84 -11.59 -2.47 -0.90
N LEU A 85 -11.81 -1.19 -0.57
CA LEU A 85 -12.96 -0.42 -1.03
C LEU A 85 -12.74 0.13 -2.44
N ARG A 86 -11.47 0.33 -2.83
CA ARG A 86 -11.12 0.78 -4.18
C ARG A 86 -11.14 -0.37 -5.20
N ILE A 87 -10.93 -1.60 -4.75
CA ILE A 87 -10.92 -2.80 -5.60
C ILE A 87 -12.24 -2.93 -6.38
N GLU A 88 -12.11 -3.08 -7.69
CA GLU A 88 -13.19 -3.15 -8.67
C GLU A 88 -14.18 -4.28 -8.36
N ALA A 89 -15.41 -4.15 -8.85
CA ALA A 89 -16.47 -5.12 -8.59
C ALA A 89 -16.12 -6.51 -9.13
N ASP A 90 -15.40 -6.58 -10.24
CA ASP A 90 -15.06 -7.83 -10.94
C ASP A 90 -14.04 -8.67 -10.18
N VAL A 91 -13.17 -8.04 -9.39
CA VAL A 91 -12.21 -8.75 -8.52
C VAL A 91 -12.96 -9.30 -7.31
N GLN A 92 -12.98 -10.63 -7.20
CA GLN A 92 -13.62 -11.34 -6.09
C GLN A 92 -12.62 -11.78 -5.03
N ARG A 93 -11.35 -11.96 -5.40
CA ARG A 93 -10.31 -12.47 -4.51
C ARG A 93 -8.99 -11.72 -4.72
N VAL A 94 -8.21 -11.59 -3.65
CA VAL A 94 -6.82 -11.12 -3.68
C VAL A 94 -5.96 -12.16 -2.96
N LEU A 95 -5.09 -12.85 -3.69
CA LEU A 95 -4.14 -13.79 -3.09
C LEU A 95 -2.91 -13.06 -2.60
N ILE A 96 -2.44 -13.43 -1.40
CA ILE A 96 -1.15 -13.01 -0.86
C ILE A 96 -0.16 -14.14 -1.10
N VAL A 97 0.78 -13.90 -2.00
CA VAL A 97 1.72 -14.89 -2.51
C VAL A 97 3.13 -14.56 -2.04
N GLY A 98 3.89 -15.58 -1.69
CA GLY A 98 5.33 -15.51 -1.47
C GLY A 98 6.06 -16.41 -2.47
N SER A 99 7.24 -16.01 -2.92
CA SER A 99 8.12 -16.85 -3.75
C SER A 99 9.58 -16.76 -3.31
N CYS A 100 10.32 -17.85 -3.48
CA CYS A 100 11.76 -17.95 -3.29
C CYS A 100 12.46 -18.12 -4.64
N GLY A 101 13.50 -17.31 -4.90
CA GLY A 101 14.28 -17.38 -6.14
C GLY A 101 15.57 -18.19 -6.04
N ASP A 102 16.07 -18.41 -4.82
CA ASP A 102 17.40 -18.93 -4.51
C ASP A 102 17.38 -20.11 -3.52
N GLY A 103 16.20 -20.72 -3.29
CA GLY A 103 16.04 -21.87 -2.39
C GLY A 103 14.56 -22.24 -2.20
N THR A 104 14.26 -22.98 -1.14
CA THR A 104 12.89 -23.43 -0.82
C THR A 104 12.37 -22.84 0.48
N PHE A 105 11.05 -22.82 0.64
CA PHE A 105 10.41 -22.31 1.87
C PHE A 105 10.72 -23.14 3.11
N GLY A 106 11.10 -24.42 3.00
CA GLY A 106 11.58 -25.22 4.13
C GLY A 106 12.88 -24.70 4.76
N GLN A 107 13.65 -23.88 4.02
CA GLN A 107 14.85 -23.20 4.54
C GLN A 107 14.51 -21.84 5.19
N VAL A 108 13.31 -21.30 4.96
CA VAL A 108 12.84 -20.03 5.50
C VAL A 108 12.25 -20.24 6.90
N ARG A 109 12.91 -19.70 7.93
CA ARG A 109 12.46 -19.85 9.31
C ARG A 109 11.39 -18.84 9.68
N GLY A 110 10.35 -19.32 10.37
CA GLY A 110 9.26 -18.48 10.91
C GLY A 110 8.50 -17.72 9.84
N LEU A 111 8.18 -18.36 8.71
CA LEU A 111 7.35 -17.76 7.67
C LEU A 111 5.95 -17.46 8.20
N TYR A 112 5.44 -16.25 7.96
CA TYR A 112 4.09 -15.87 8.33
C TYR A 112 3.49 -14.85 7.36
N THR A 113 2.16 -14.74 7.39
CA THR A 113 1.45 -13.56 6.88
C THR A 113 0.67 -12.88 7.99
N GLN A 114 0.66 -11.55 7.99
CA GLN A 114 -0.05 -10.75 8.97
C GLN A 114 -0.78 -9.61 8.28
N LEU A 115 -2.09 -9.50 8.55
CA LEU A 115 -2.91 -8.35 8.19
C LEU A 115 -3.02 -7.43 9.40
N SER A 116 -2.72 -6.15 9.21
CA SER A 116 -2.94 -5.10 10.20
C SER A 116 -3.55 -3.87 9.57
N THR A 117 -4.24 -3.06 10.35
CA THR A 117 -4.55 -1.68 10.00
C THR A 117 -3.29 -0.81 10.11
N PHE A 118 -3.36 0.43 9.64
CA PHE A 118 -2.19 1.33 9.60
C PHE A 118 -1.75 1.86 10.97
N ASP A 119 -2.67 1.91 11.94
CA ASP A 119 -2.37 2.18 13.36
C ASP A 119 -1.63 1.01 14.05
N GLY A 120 -1.41 -0.10 13.33
CA GLY A 120 -0.73 -1.29 13.83
C GLY A 120 -1.66 -2.33 14.46
N THR A 121 -2.98 -2.12 14.50
CA THR A 121 -3.91 -3.12 15.04
C THR A 121 -3.91 -4.38 14.17
N ILE A 122 -3.56 -5.52 14.74
CA ILE A 122 -3.51 -6.81 14.03
C ILE A 122 -4.93 -7.34 13.84
N VAL A 123 -5.32 -7.51 12.56
CA VAL A 123 -6.60 -8.10 12.15
C VAL A 123 -6.51 -9.63 12.15
N ALA A 124 -5.45 -10.15 11.54
CA ALA A 124 -5.23 -11.58 11.37
C ALA A 124 -3.73 -11.88 11.28
N GLN A 125 -3.31 -13.02 11.83
CA GLN A 125 -1.94 -13.52 11.68
C GLN A 125 -1.97 -15.03 11.45
N TYR A 126 -1.25 -15.50 10.46
CA TYR A 126 -1.10 -16.92 10.13
C TYR A 126 0.38 -17.26 9.99
N ALA A 127 0.85 -18.22 10.79
CA ALA A 127 2.20 -18.76 10.70
C ALA A 127 2.18 -20.02 9.83
N VAL A 128 3.13 -20.11 8.90
CA VAL A 128 3.35 -21.31 8.08
C VAL A 128 4.40 -22.16 8.78
N THR A 129 4.00 -23.36 9.19
CA THR A 129 4.85 -24.29 9.95
C THR A 129 5.11 -25.60 9.21
N ASP A 130 4.46 -25.80 8.07
CA ASP A 130 4.42 -27.02 7.27
C ASP A 130 5.15 -26.89 5.91
N ALA A 131 5.92 -25.81 5.70
CA ALA A 131 6.67 -25.60 4.47
C ALA A 131 7.88 -26.55 4.33
N THR A 132 8.11 -27.04 3.11
CA THR A 132 9.12 -28.04 2.77
C THR A 132 9.87 -27.68 1.46
N ALA A 133 9.59 -28.36 0.35
CA ALA A 133 10.30 -28.25 -0.93
C ALA A 133 9.77 -27.11 -1.83
N GLU A 134 8.74 -26.39 -1.39
CA GLU A 134 8.02 -25.45 -2.24
C GLU A 134 8.81 -24.17 -2.48
N THR A 135 8.66 -23.60 -3.68
CA THR A 135 9.34 -22.36 -4.11
C THR A 135 8.34 -21.22 -4.34
N ALA A 136 7.03 -21.51 -4.32
CA ALA A 136 5.96 -20.51 -4.20
C ALA A 136 4.93 -20.95 -3.15
N PHE A 137 4.27 -19.98 -2.54
CA PHE A 137 3.25 -20.20 -1.52
C PHE A 137 2.10 -19.19 -1.66
N VAL A 138 0.86 -19.67 -1.57
CA VAL A 138 -0.30 -18.83 -1.26
C VAL A 138 -0.45 -18.83 0.26
N LEU A 139 -0.06 -17.74 0.91
CA LEU A 139 -0.10 -17.64 2.37
C LEU A 139 -1.53 -17.39 2.86
N GLY A 140 -2.27 -16.54 2.15
CA GLY A 140 -3.66 -16.24 2.47
C GLY A 140 -4.41 -15.64 1.30
N GLU A 141 -5.73 -15.56 1.45
CA GLU A 141 -6.62 -14.94 0.47
C GLU A 141 -7.55 -13.94 1.16
N LEU A 142 -7.74 -12.77 0.56
CA LEU A 142 -8.89 -11.92 0.84
C LEU A 142 -9.97 -12.25 -0.18
N TYR A 143 -11.21 -12.44 0.27
CA TYR A 143 -12.33 -12.77 -0.61
C TYR A 143 -13.60 -12.06 -0.19
N ARG A 144 -14.47 -11.77 -1.17
CA ARG A 144 -15.81 -11.22 -0.91
C ARG A 144 -16.78 -12.33 -0.53
N ARG A 145 -17.54 -12.09 0.54
CA ARG A 145 -18.66 -12.93 0.97
C ARG A 145 -19.74 -12.04 1.55
N ASP A 146 -20.96 -12.17 1.04
CA ASP A 146 -22.13 -11.41 1.50
C ASP A 146 -21.90 -9.88 1.48
N GLY A 147 -21.18 -9.38 0.46
CA GLY A 147 -20.86 -7.96 0.29
C GLY A 147 -19.71 -7.44 1.18
N ALA A 148 -19.12 -8.28 2.04
CA ALA A 148 -18.01 -7.92 2.91
C ALA A 148 -16.73 -8.69 2.55
N TRP A 149 -15.57 -8.12 2.88
CA TRP A 149 -14.29 -8.80 2.73
C TRP A 149 -14.00 -9.69 3.94
N ARG A 150 -13.40 -10.85 3.67
CA ARG A 150 -12.90 -11.79 4.67
C ARG A 150 -11.48 -12.21 4.30
N PHE A 151 -10.69 -12.55 5.29
CA PHE A 151 -9.36 -13.13 5.11
C PHE A 151 -9.43 -14.61 5.45
N ARG A 152 -8.73 -15.45 4.70
CA ARG A 152 -8.53 -16.87 4.99
C ARG A 152 -7.03 -17.20 4.96
N ALA A 153 -6.58 -17.93 5.97
CA ALA A 153 -5.26 -18.55 5.97
C ALA A 153 -5.27 -19.74 5.00
N VAL A 154 -4.43 -19.71 3.96
CA VAL A 154 -4.43 -20.73 2.90
C VAL A 154 -3.30 -21.74 3.11
N GLY A 155 -2.06 -21.26 3.16
CA GLY A 155 -0.88 -22.12 3.38
C GLY A 155 -0.68 -23.19 2.31
N GLN A 156 -1.00 -22.89 1.04
CA GLN A 156 -0.78 -23.83 -0.07
C GLN A 156 0.57 -23.55 -0.71
N GLY A 157 1.45 -24.54 -0.71
CA GLY A 157 2.76 -24.46 -1.37
C GLY A 157 2.74 -25.09 -2.77
N TYR A 158 3.68 -24.66 -3.61
CA TYR A 158 3.89 -25.16 -4.97
C TYR A 158 5.39 -25.47 -5.16
N GLU A 159 5.72 -26.74 -5.41
CA GLU A 159 7.09 -27.18 -5.72
C GLU A 159 7.57 -26.65 -7.06
N ASP A 160 6.70 -26.67 -8.08
CA ASP A 160 6.92 -26.07 -9.40
C ASP A 160 6.87 -24.52 -9.39
N GLY A 161 6.83 -23.93 -8.20
CA GLY A 161 6.92 -22.50 -7.98
C GLY A 161 5.75 -21.72 -8.55
N LEU A 162 6.04 -20.48 -8.99
CA LEU A 162 5.04 -19.58 -9.55
C LEU A 162 4.40 -20.13 -10.82
N ALA A 163 5.08 -21.02 -11.56
CA ALA A 163 4.51 -21.67 -12.74
C ALA A 163 3.34 -22.60 -12.36
N GLY A 164 3.53 -23.46 -11.35
CA GLY A 164 2.48 -24.33 -10.82
C GLY A 164 1.33 -23.52 -10.22
N LEU A 165 1.65 -22.44 -9.50
CA LEU A 165 0.64 -21.52 -8.99
C LEU A 165 -0.19 -20.91 -10.13
N THR A 166 0.46 -20.37 -11.17
CA THR A 166 -0.22 -19.72 -12.31
C THR A 166 -1.19 -20.67 -13.01
N GLN A 167 -0.84 -21.95 -13.14
CA GLN A 167 -1.70 -22.96 -13.74
C GLN A 167 -2.97 -23.18 -12.92
N ASP A 168 -2.86 -23.19 -11.59
CA ASP A 168 -3.98 -23.36 -10.66
C ASP A 168 -4.91 -22.13 -10.65
N VAL A 169 -4.34 -20.93 -10.76
CA VAL A 169 -5.10 -19.66 -10.82
C VAL A 169 -5.61 -19.31 -12.24
N GLY A 170 -5.50 -20.20 -13.23
CA GLY A 170 -6.21 -20.07 -14.51
C GLY A 170 -5.93 -18.82 -15.37
N GLY A 171 -4.74 -18.21 -15.31
CA GLY A 171 -4.40 -17.01 -16.09
C GLY A 171 -3.66 -17.29 -17.40
N ALA A 172 -4.08 -16.65 -18.50
CA ALA A 172 -3.34 -16.60 -19.78
C ALA A 172 -2.07 -15.71 -19.72
N GLY A 173 -1.71 -15.18 -18.55
CA GLY A 173 -0.52 -14.37 -18.31
C GLY A 173 0.45 -15.09 -17.40
N THR A 174 1.70 -15.22 -17.83
CA THR A 174 2.81 -15.73 -17.03
C THR A 174 3.00 -14.88 -15.77
N VAL A 175 2.78 -15.45 -14.57
CA VAL A 175 3.34 -14.88 -13.34
C VAL A 175 4.85 -15.07 -13.44
N THR A 176 5.54 -14.04 -13.91
CA THR A 176 6.98 -14.13 -14.17
C THR A 176 7.69 -14.23 -12.83
N ALA A 177 8.57 -15.21 -12.68
CA ALA A 177 9.43 -15.33 -11.51
C ALA A 177 10.30 -14.08 -11.43
N VAL A 178 10.14 -13.30 -10.36
CA VAL A 178 10.93 -12.11 -10.15
C VAL A 178 11.87 -12.32 -8.98
N SER A 179 13.17 -12.21 -9.26
CA SER A 179 14.22 -12.30 -8.27
C SER A 179 14.06 -11.16 -7.26
N PRO A 180 14.09 -11.45 -5.96
CA PRO A 180 13.97 -10.42 -4.93
C PRO A 180 15.05 -9.35 -5.05
N PRO A 181 14.77 -8.10 -4.65
CA PRO A 181 15.69 -7.00 -4.78
C PRO A 181 16.97 -7.24 -3.96
N ALA A 182 18.13 -6.98 -4.57
CA ALA A 182 19.42 -7.04 -3.87
C ALA A 182 19.44 -5.95 -2.78
N LEU A 183 19.76 -6.33 -1.53
CA LEU A 183 20.04 -5.37 -0.47
C LEU A 183 21.24 -4.51 -0.90
N VAL A 184 21.01 -3.21 -1.13
CA VAL A 184 22.10 -2.27 -1.40
C VAL A 184 22.95 -2.16 -0.13
N ALA A 185 24.16 -2.72 -0.17
CA ALA A 185 25.18 -2.45 0.83
C ALA A 185 25.53 -0.94 0.80
N PRO A 186 25.80 -0.29 1.95
CA PRO A 186 26.14 1.12 1.97
C PRO A 186 27.40 1.37 1.13
N SER A 187 27.28 2.22 0.10
CA SER A 187 28.41 2.63 -0.75
C SER A 187 29.51 3.26 0.10
N ALA A 188 30.70 2.65 0.06
CA ALA A 188 31.92 3.28 0.53
C ALA A 188 32.19 4.56 -0.28
N SER A 189 32.53 5.66 0.41
CA SER A 189 32.93 6.93 -0.19
C SER A 189 34.01 6.75 -1.28
N PRO A 190 33.99 7.56 -2.35
CA PRO A 190 34.98 7.46 -3.42
C PRO A 190 36.38 7.83 -2.92
N ALA A 191 37.32 6.90 -3.10
CA ALA A 191 38.75 7.13 -2.94
C ALA A 191 39.28 7.98 -4.11
N VAL A 192 40.12 8.96 -3.77
CA VAL A 192 40.88 9.79 -4.71
C VAL A 192 41.89 8.95 -5.51
N PRO A 193 42.11 9.23 -6.81
CA PRO A 193 42.91 8.37 -7.69
C PRO A 193 44.42 8.45 -7.42
N SER A 194 45.05 7.29 -7.54
CA SER A 194 46.45 6.97 -7.26
C SER A 194 47.44 7.54 -8.29
N VAL A 195 48.65 7.89 -7.84
CA VAL A 195 49.84 8.00 -8.70
C VAL A 195 50.71 6.76 -8.52
N SER A 196 50.91 6.05 -9.62
CA SER A 196 51.74 4.84 -9.75
C SER A 196 53.23 5.15 -9.65
N GLY A 197 53.99 4.25 -9.04
CA GLY A 197 55.45 4.27 -9.03
C GLY A 197 56.06 2.92 -8.66
N LEU A 198 56.25 2.09 -9.68
CA LEU A 198 57.28 1.05 -9.88
C LEU A 198 58.21 0.70 -8.70
N SER A 199 58.25 -0.59 -8.32
CA SER A 199 59.43 -1.48 -8.48
C SER A 199 59.35 -2.70 -7.54
N GLY A 200 59.67 -3.88 -8.08
CA GLY A 200 59.52 -5.18 -7.41
C GLY A 200 60.57 -5.48 -6.32
N PRO A 201 60.49 -6.68 -5.70
CA PRO A 201 61.32 -7.02 -4.55
C PRO A 201 62.44 -8.00 -4.93
N VAL A 202 63.69 -7.69 -4.58
CA VAL A 202 64.75 -8.69 -4.31
C VAL A 202 65.69 -8.16 -3.20
N PRO A 203 66.15 -8.99 -2.24
CA PRO A 203 66.63 -8.56 -0.93
C PRO A 203 68.17 -8.58 -0.80
N LEU A 204 68.74 -7.85 0.18
CA LEU A 204 70.01 -8.27 0.81
C LEU A 204 70.29 -7.59 2.18
N ALA A 205 70.58 -8.46 3.15
CA ALA A 205 71.48 -8.33 4.30
C ALA A 205 71.35 -7.18 5.34
N GLY A 206 71.27 -7.61 6.60
CA GLY A 206 72.32 -7.25 7.56
C GLY A 206 71.87 -6.74 8.94
N VAL A 207 72.09 -7.59 9.96
CA VAL A 207 72.46 -7.26 11.37
C VAL A 207 71.35 -6.59 12.23
N GLY A 208 71.01 -7.04 13.44
CA GLY A 208 71.49 -8.11 14.30
C GLY A 208 70.93 -7.95 15.73
N LYS A 209 70.97 -9.04 16.51
CA LYS A 209 70.79 -9.16 17.99
C LYS A 209 69.36 -8.86 18.51
N THR A 210 68.76 -9.57 19.46
CA THR A 210 69.06 -10.63 20.46
C THR A 210 67.69 -10.94 21.09
N GLY A 211 67.29 -12.09 21.61
CA GLY A 211 67.85 -13.41 21.83
C GLY A 211 66.78 -14.26 22.55
N SER A 212 67.03 -15.57 22.64
CA SER A 212 66.39 -16.58 23.53
C SER A 212 64.87 -16.80 23.41
N GLY A 213 64.32 -18.02 23.36
CA GLY A 213 64.82 -19.40 23.37
C GLY A 213 63.67 -20.28 22.88
N VAL A 214 63.94 -21.21 21.96
CA VAL A 214 64.08 -22.67 22.20
C VAL A 214 62.77 -23.34 22.67
N VAL A 215 61.98 -23.90 21.73
CA VAL A 215 61.79 -25.36 21.41
C VAL A 215 60.79 -26.05 22.35
N ALA A 216 59.92 -26.99 21.98
CA ALA A 216 59.25 -27.39 20.76
C ALA A 216 58.29 -28.55 21.13
N HIS A 217 57.22 -28.69 20.33
CA HIS A 217 56.50 -29.90 19.91
C HIS A 217 56.14 -31.05 20.88
N GLY A 218 54.88 -31.50 20.75
CA GLY A 218 54.60 -32.94 20.70
C GLY A 218 53.22 -33.40 21.17
N ALA A 219 52.22 -33.24 20.29
CA ALA A 219 51.07 -34.11 19.93
C ALA A 219 50.71 -35.43 20.69
N PRO A 220 49.47 -35.96 20.47
CA PRO A 220 48.60 -36.57 21.49
C PRO A 220 48.53 -38.11 21.45
N SER A 221 47.86 -38.73 22.43
CA SER A 221 47.39 -40.12 22.36
C SER A 221 46.24 -40.43 23.34
N VAL A 222 45.31 -41.27 22.88
CA VAL A 222 44.15 -41.93 23.54
C VAL A 222 44.44 -43.44 23.50
N PRO A 223 44.15 -44.29 24.52
CA PRO A 223 42.87 -45.06 24.62
C PRO A 223 42.38 -45.46 26.04
N GLY A 224 41.10 -45.87 26.18
CA GLY A 224 40.48 -46.53 27.37
C GLY A 224 40.78 -48.05 27.44
N PRO A 225 39.97 -48.96 28.05
CA PRO A 225 38.71 -48.83 28.84
C PRO A 225 38.68 -49.72 30.14
N GLU A 226 37.48 -50.13 30.62
CA GLU A 226 37.12 -51.22 31.58
C GLU A 226 36.69 -50.83 33.04
N VAL A 227 35.73 -51.42 33.80
CA VAL A 227 34.64 -52.44 33.68
C VAL A 227 33.93 -52.64 35.08
N TYR A 228 32.70 -53.21 35.11
CA TYR A 228 31.90 -53.84 36.21
C TYR A 228 31.37 -52.97 37.39
N GLY A 229 30.16 -53.19 37.95
CA GLY A 229 29.21 -54.31 37.90
C GLY A 229 27.86 -54.02 38.61
N ALA A 230 27.01 -55.06 38.64
CA ALA A 230 25.55 -55.10 38.82
C ALA A 230 25.01 -55.03 40.27
N ASP A 231 23.72 -54.71 40.48
CA ASP A 231 22.69 -55.72 40.83
C ASP A 231 21.24 -55.16 40.97
N GLN A 232 20.28 -56.09 40.99
CA GLN A 232 18.83 -56.11 40.68
C GLN A 232 17.81 -55.38 41.59
N ARG A 233 16.66 -54.93 41.01
CA ARG A 233 15.27 -55.47 41.23
C ARG A 233 14.17 -54.74 40.42
N MET A 234 13.30 -55.52 39.77
CA MET A 234 11.98 -55.15 39.19
C MET A 234 10.84 -55.41 40.22
N PRO A 235 9.53 -55.14 39.97
CA PRO A 235 8.84 -54.18 39.06
C PRO A 235 7.68 -53.39 39.74
N SER A 236 7.24 -52.27 39.14
CA SER A 236 5.87 -51.76 39.31
C SER A 236 5.48 -50.77 38.20
N GLU A 237 4.49 -51.13 37.38
CA GLU A 237 3.71 -50.27 36.46
C GLU A 237 2.35 -49.91 37.11
N PRO A 238 1.52 -49.01 36.56
CA PRO A 238 1.79 -47.75 35.87
C PRO A 238 1.00 -46.57 36.51
N GLY A 239 1.53 -45.35 36.45
CA GLY A 239 0.82 -44.11 36.78
C GLY A 239 0.77 -43.18 35.57
N PRO A 240 -0.31 -42.41 35.37
CA PRO A 240 -0.69 -41.89 34.06
C PRO A 240 0.33 -40.90 33.51
N VAL A 241 0.61 -41.07 32.22
CA VAL A 241 1.23 -40.08 31.35
C VAL A 241 0.44 -38.77 31.45
N SER A 242 1.03 -37.77 32.09
CA SER A 242 0.63 -36.39 31.86
C SER A 242 1.15 -36.00 30.49
N ASP A 243 0.22 -35.88 29.55
CA ASP A 243 0.42 -35.24 28.26
C ASP A 243 1.21 -33.94 28.44
N SER A 244 2.31 -33.85 27.70
CA SER A 244 3.02 -32.60 27.46
C SER A 244 2.06 -31.62 26.79
N ALA A 245 1.41 -30.81 27.62
CA ALA A 245 0.61 -29.69 27.16
C ALA A 245 1.50 -28.76 26.33
N THR A 246 1.08 -28.58 25.08
CA THR A 246 1.46 -27.54 24.14
C THR A 246 1.94 -26.27 24.82
N SER A 247 3.21 -25.94 24.62
CA SER A 247 3.72 -24.60 24.87
C SER A 247 2.93 -23.61 24.02
N PRO A 248 2.33 -22.56 24.60
CA PRO A 248 1.67 -21.52 23.83
C PRO A 248 2.71 -20.85 22.92
N THR A 249 2.42 -20.79 21.62
CA THR A 249 3.21 -20.02 20.66
C THR A 249 3.27 -18.58 21.14
N SER A 250 4.45 -18.14 21.58
CA SER A 250 4.69 -16.74 21.91
C SER A 250 4.30 -15.85 20.72
N PRO A 251 3.66 -14.69 20.95
CA PRO A 251 3.27 -13.79 19.87
C PRO A 251 4.52 -13.38 19.08
N ILE A 252 4.47 -13.57 17.76
CA ILE A 252 5.54 -13.12 16.86
C ILE A 252 5.57 -11.59 16.95
N PRO A 253 6.73 -10.97 17.30
CA PRO A 253 6.82 -9.52 17.43
C PRO A 253 6.62 -8.86 16.06
N PRO A 254 5.91 -7.71 15.99
CA PRO A 254 5.68 -7.01 14.73
C PRO A 254 6.99 -6.49 14.13
N VAL A 255 7.18 -6.71 12.83
CA VAL A 255 8.22 -6.04 12.03
C VAL A 255 7.80 -4.60 11.77
N SER A 256 8.75 -3.67 11.83
CA SER A 256 8.50 -2.29 11.40
C SER A 256 8.31 -2.25 9.88
N ALA A 257 7.13 -1.79 9.44
CA ALA A 257 6.87 -1.53 8.04
C ALA A 257 7.69 -0.33 7.54
N PRO A 258 8.19 -0.35 6.29
CA PRO A 258 8.72 0.84 5.64
C PRO A 258 7.67 1.97 5.60
N ALA A 259 8.12 3.19 5.35
CA ALA A 259 7.23 4.32 5.10
C ALA A 259 6.42 4.05 3.81
N GLY A 260 5.25 3.45 3.99
CA GLY A 260 4.27 3.21 2.94
C GLY A 260 3.16 4.28 2.91
N PHE A 261 2.24 4.09 1.98
CA PHE A 261 1.13 4.97 1.66
C PHE A 261 0.05 4.65 2.67
N VAL A 262 -0.12 5.53 3.64
CA VAL A 262 -1.29 5.54 4.51
C VAL A 262 -2.41 6.18 3.71
N PRO A 263 -3.49 5.46 3.33
CA PRO A 263 -4.62 6.13 2.72
C PRO A 263 -5.22 7.06 3.77
N ALA A 264 -5.70 8.23 3.34
CA ALA A 264 -6.08 9.37 4.22
C ALA A 264 -6.83 8.95 5.48
N TYR A 265 -7.74 8.01 5.30
CA TYR A 265 -8.72 7.64 6.29
C TYR A 265 -8.17 6.67 7.35
N ALA A 266 -6.96 6.11 7.16
CA ALA A 266 -6.28 5.26 8.13
C ALA A 266 -5.25 5.99 9.00
N ALA A 267 -4.94 7.27 8.71
CA ALA A 267 -3.99 8.09 9.46
C ALA A 267 -4.55 8.66 10.79
N GLY A 268 -5.43 7.90 11.44
CA GLY A 268 -5.93 8.20 12.77
C GLY A 268 -5.06 7.54 13.84
N THR A 269 -4.04 8.29 14.31
CA THR A 269 -3.21 8.05 15.51
C THR A 269 -1.87 7.32 15.30
N LEU A 270 -0.78 8.09 15.28
CA LEU A 270 0.36 7.99 16.22
C LEU A 270 1.36 9.13 15.95
N ALA A 271 1.30 10.18 16.77
CA ALA A 271 2.45 11.06 17.04
C ALA A 271 2.44 11.39 18.53
N VAL A 272 3.31 10.73 19.30
CA VAL A 272 3.65 11.18 20.65
C VAL A 272 4.53 12.41 20.51
N GLY A 273 4.09 13.52 21.11
CA GLY A 273 4.94 14.68 21.37
C GLY A 273 4.81 15.83 20.37
N THR A 274 3.67 16.52 20.38
CA THR A 274 3.54 17.94 20.78
C THR A 274 2.13 18.37 20.39
N SER A 275 1.35 18.76 21.39
CA SER A 275 0.00 19.28 21.26
C SER A 275 -0.04 20.45 20.26
N LEU A 276 -0.52 20.17 19.05
CA LEU A 276 -1.39 21.08 18.31
C LEU A 276 -2.73 20.35 18.21
N GLN A 277 -3.70 20.84 18.97
CA GLN A 277 -5.10 20.41 18.84
C GLN A 277 -5.48 20.43 17.35
N PRO A 278 -6.13 19.37 16.82
CA PRO A 278 -6.72 19.46 15.50
C PRO A 278 -7.76 20.58 15.56
N SER A 279 -7.66 21.56 14.68
CA SER A 279 -8.73 22.53 14.42
C SER A 279 -9.94 21.81 13.80
N SER A 280 -10.68 21.14 14.70
CA SER A 280 -12.12 21.08 14.93
C SER A 280 -13.17 20.95 13.82
N TRP A 281 -12.86 20.80 12.52
CA TRP A 281 -13.94 20.49 11.55
C TRP A 281 -13.72 19.27 10.66
N ALA A 282 -12.48 18.89 10.34
CA ALA A 282 -12.23 17.80 9.39
C ALA A 282 -12.53 16.39 9.96
N ALA A 283 -12.57 16.24 11.29
CA ALA A 283 -12.85 14.97 11.96
C ALA A 283 -14.34 14.64 12.05
N ASP A 284 -15.22 15.66 12.05
CA ASP A 284 -16.67 15.52 12.30
C ASP A 284 -17.54 15.68 11.04
N PHE A 285 -16.94 15.70 9.85
CA PHE A 285 -17.68 15.85 8.61
C PHE A 285 -18.42 14.59 8.19
N PHE A 286 -19.73 14.59 8.46
CA PHE A 286 -20.79 13.73 7.93
C PHE A 286 -20.29 12.41 7.35
N ALA A 287 -19.78 11.55 8.23
CA ALA A 287 -19.56 10.16 7.89
C ALA A 287 -20.92 9.53 7.61
N PHE A 288 -21.14 9.13 6.37
CA PHE A 288 -22.30 8.36 5.97
C PHE A 288 -21.90 7.18 5.11
N GLU A 289 -22.75 6.15 5.12
CA GLU A 289 -22.53 4.97 4.30
C GLU A 289 -22.59 5.33 2.80
N PRO A 290 -21.56 4.98 2.02
CA PRO A 290 -21.54 5.19 0.58
C PRO A 290 -22.83 4.75 -0.10
N CYS A 291 -23.47 5.66 -0.84
CA CYS A 291 -24.69 5.38 -1.57
C CYS A 291 -24.34 5.02 -3.02
N VAL A 292 -24.63 3.78 -3.42
CA VAL A 292 -24.27 3.26 -4.74
C VAL A 292 -25.49 3.24 -5.67
N TYR A 293 -25.30 3.77 -6.88
CA TYR A 293 -26.29 3.80 -7.95
C TYR A 293 -25.72 3.18 -9.21
N ARG A 294 -26.50 2.30 -9.85
CA ARG A 294 -26.09 1.59 -11.06
C ARG A 294 -27.08 1.80 -12.20
N GLY A 295 -26.57 1.74 -13.42
CA GLY A 295 -27.41 1.71 -14.61
C GLY A 295 -26.62 1.45 -15.88
N LYS A 296 -27.36 1.42 -16.99
CA LYS A 296 -26.83 1.26 -18.34
C LYS A 296 -27.45 2.29 -19.26
N GLY A 297 -26.66 2.83 -20.17
CA GLY A 297 -27.11 3.85 -21.10
C GLY A 297 -27.42 5.18 -20.40
N ALA A 298 -28.12 6.07 -21.10
CA ALA A 298 -28.57 7.34 -20.54
C ALA A 298 -29.71 7.11 -19.54
N LYS A 299 -29.56 7.61 -18.31
CA LYS A 299 -30.55 7.43 -17.24
C LYS A 299 -30.61 8.65 -16.34
N THR A 300 -31.77 8.89 -15.77
CA THR A 300 -31.95 9.83 -14.67
C THR A 300 -32.02 9.04 -13.37
N VAL A 301 -31.19 9.42 -12.40
CA VAL A 301 -31.12 8.82 -11.07
C VAL A 301 -31.59 9.86 -10.07
N THR A 302 -32.53 9.47 -9.22
CA THR A 302 -32.85 10.24 -8.03
C THR A 302 -31.95 9.76 -6.92
N VAL A 303 -31.01 10.60 -6.53
CA VAL A 303 -30.22 10.41 -5.32
C VAL A 303 -31.10 10.92 -4.19
N ASP A 304 -31.84 10.01 -3.56
CA ASP A 304 -32.37 10.29 -2.24
C ASP A 304 -31.17 10.50 -1.35
N LEU A 305 -30.97 11.74 -0.92
CA LEU A 305 -29.87 12.11 -0.05
C LEU A 305 -30.26 11.71 1.37
N PRO A 306 -29.75 10.61 1.96
CA PRO A 306 -29.50 10.68 3.37
C PRO A 306 -28.29 11.62 3.55
N PHE A 307 -28.30 12.46 4.58
CA PHE A 307 -27.17 13.32 5.02
C PHE A 307 -26.93 14.61 4.19
N PRO A 308 -26.28 15.65 4.76
CA PRO A 308 -26.52 16.45 5.97
C PRO A 308 -27.50 17.64 5.78
N PRO A 309 -27.95 18.35 6.84
CA PRO A 309 -28.77 19.55 6.68
C PRO A 309 -28.09 20.59 5.77
N ASN A 310 -28.87 21.26 4.91
CA ASN A 310 -28.46 22.38 4.05
C ASN A 310 -27.68 22.07 2.74
N GLY A 311 -27.57 20.80 2.32
CA GLY A 311 -27.07 20.44 0.98
C GLY A 311 -25.59 20.78 0.79
N GLU A 312 -24.76 20.31 1.70
CA GLU A 312 -23.32 20.53 1.74
C GLU A 312 -22.57 19.74 0.65
N PRO A 313 -21.31 20.10 0.33
CA PRO A 313 -20.51 19.37 -0.66
C PRO A 313 -20.31 17.90 -0.27
N VAL A 314 -20.38 17.02 -1.26
CA VAL A 314 -20.09 15.59 -1.15
C VAL A 314 -19.16 15.18 -2.27
N ILE A 315 -18.61 13.97 -2.21
CA ILE A 315 -17.80 13.43 -3.31
C ILE A 315 -18.70 12.57 -4.18
N LEU A 316 -18.63 12.80 -5.50
CA LEU A 316 -19.22 11.90 -6.48
C LEU A 316 -18.08 11.11 -7.14
N GLU A 317 -18.09 9.80 -6.93
CA GLU A 317 -17.27 8.85 -7.67
C GLU A 317 -18.07 8.29 -8.85
N ALA A 318 -17.45 8.21 -10.02
CA ALA A 318 -18.05 7.65 -11.21
C ALA A 318 -17.14 6.55 -11.79
N ARG A 319 -17.75 5.41 -12.12
CA ARG A 319 -17.10 4.27 -12.79
C ARG A 319 -17.88 3.84 -14.02
N THR A 320 -17.18 3.35 -15.03
CA THR A 320 -17.76 2.76 -16.25
C THR A 320 -17.11 1.41 -16.56
N GLU A 321 -17.72 0.57 -17.40
CA GLU A 321 -17.16 -0.76 -17.72
C GLU A 321 -16.73 -0.89 -19.19
N GLU A 322 -17.52 -0.36 -20.13
CA GLU A 322 -17.35 -0.65 -21.57
C GLU A 322 -17.00 0.60 -22.40
N TYR A 323 -17.35 1.80 -21.91
CA TYR A 323 -17.31 3.02 -22.71
C TYR A 323 -16.68 4.16 -21.92
N ASN A 324 -15.65 4.78 -22.50
CA ASN A 324 -14.79 5.73 -21.80
C ASN A 324 -15.50 7.05 -21.48
N PHE A 325 -16.61 7.37 -22.16
CA PHE A 325 -17.33 8.62 -21.98
C PHE A 325 -18.45 8.51 -20.94
N ILE A 326 -18.38 9.30 -19.87
CA ILE A 326 -19.49 9.51 -18.94
C ILE A 326 -19.64 11.00 -18.61
N SER A 327 -20.88 11.47 -18.68
CA SER A 327 -21.28 12.79 -18.22
C SER A 327 -22.38 12.65 -17.17
N VAL A 328 -22.21 13.32 -16.03
CA VAL A 328 -23.19 13.38 -14.95
C VAL A 328 -23.53 14.84 -14.70
N LYS A 329 -24.82 15.15 -14.80
CA LYS A 329 -25.32 16.52 -14.73
C LYS A 329 -26.45 16.65 -13.71
N ILE A 330 -26.42 17.73 -12.95
CA ILE A 330 -27.59 18.15 -12.17
C ILE A 330 -28.50 18.96 -13.10
N PRO A 331 -29.77 18.55 -13.33
CA PRO A 331 -30.70 19.31 -14.17
C PRO A 331 -30.80 20.78 -13.73
N GLY A 332 -30.78 21.70 -14.70
CA GLY A 332 -30.82 23.14 -14.45
C GLY A 332 -29.45 23.80 -14.20
N ARG A 333 -28.34 23.04 -14.15
CA ARG A 333 -26.99 23.62 -14.22
C ARG A 333 -26.49 23.68 -15.66
N GLU A 334 -25.66 24.68 -15.95
CA GLU A 334 -25.00 24.77 -17.27
C GLU A 334 -23.90 23.71 -17.38
N ASP A 335 -23.03 23.63 -16.38
CA ASP A 335 -21.89 22.70 -16.34
C ASP A 335 -22.28 21.29 -15.87
N ASP A 336 -21.53 20.31 -16.38
CA ASP A 336 -21.55 18.94 -15.89
C ASP A 336 -20.83 18.85 -14.53
N VAL A 337 -21.42 18.11 -13.60
CA VAL A 337 -20.78 17.81 -12.32
C VAL A 337 -19.57 16.92 -12.56
N PHE A 338 -19.77 15.85 -13.32
CA PHE A 338 -18.71 14.93 -13.72
C PHE A 338 -18.72 14.79 -15.24
N LEU A 339 -17.55 14.82 -15.84
CA LEU A 339 -17.32 14.60 -17.25
C LEU A 339 -15.94 13.96 -17.35
N SER A 340 -15.90 12.75 -17.90
CA SER A 340 -14.66 12.04 -18.20
C SER A 340 -14.83 11.27 -19.50
N ASP A 341 -13.77 11.24 -20.28
CA ASP A 341 -13.58 10.36 -21.44
C ASP A 341 -12.31 9.51 -21.30
N LEU A 342 -11.81 9.36 -20.06
CA LEU A 342 -10.57 8.67 -19.76
C LEU A 342 -10.73 7.14 -19.86
N PRO A 343 -9.67 6.44 -20.33
CA PRO A 343 -9.69 4.99 -20.51
C PRO A 343 -9.56 4.20 -19.20
N ASP A 344 -9.27 4.86 -18.08
CA ASP A 344 -9.26 4.24 -16.75
C ASP A 344 -10.68 4.02 -16.19
N HIS A 345 -11.70 4.52 -16.91
CA HIS A 345 -13.10 4.36 -16.58
C HIS A 345 -13.48 4.85 -15.17
N TYR A 346 -12.68 5.74 -14.57
CA TYR A 346 -12.79 6.12 -13.17
C TYR A 346 -12.60 7.64 -12.96
N GLY A 347 -13.21 8.19 -11.91
CA GLY A 347 -12.82 9.49 -11.39
C GLY A 347 -13.69 9.96 -10.22
N ARG A 348 -13.19 10.96 -9.50
CA ARG A 348 -13.91 11.58 -8.38
C ARG A 348 -13.98 13.09 -8.53
N THR A 349 -15.08 13.69 -8.09
CA THR A 349 -15.25 15.14 -8.13
C THR A 349 -16.04 15.64 -6.94
N LEU A 350 -15.79 16.89 -6.55
CA LEU A 350 -16.56 17.56 -5.52
C LEU A 350 -17.93 17.94 -6.10
N MET A 351 -18.97 17.24 -5.66
CA MET A 351 -20.34 17.54 -6.06
C MET A 351 -20.98 18.44 -5.01
N VAL A 352 -21.45 19.60 -5.45
CA VAL A 352 -22.19 20.53 -4.59
C VAL A 352 -23.69 20.39 -4.88
N PRO A 353 -24.53 19.91 -3.94
CA PRO A 353 -25.99 19.83 -4.12
C PRO A 353 -26.68 21.21 -4.18
N ASN A 354 -27.99 21.22 -4.43
CA ASN A 354 -28.78 22.46 -4.37
C ASN A 354 -29.03 22.88 -2.91
N ARG A 355 -29.03 24.20 -2.63
CA ARG A 355 -29.22 24.76 -1.29
C ARG A 355 -30.63 24.55 -0.72
N LYS A 356 -31.63 24.38 -1.59
CA LYS A 356 -33.04 24.25 -1.18
C LYS A 356 -33.34 22.93 -0.46
N GLY A 357 -32.39 21.99 -0.41
CA GLY A 357 -32.64 20.63 0.06
C GLY A 357 -33.54 19.83 -0.89
N GLY A 358 -33.79 18.56 -0.56
CA GLY A 358 -34.61 17.64 -1.34
C GLY A 358 -33.80 16.65 -2.20
N PRO A 359 -34.47 15.64 -2.79
CA PRO A 359 -33.82 14.60 -3.57
C PRO A 359 -33.04 15.21 -4.75
N LEU A 360 -31.77 14.81 -4.89
CA LEU A 360 -30.89 15.32 -5.94
C LEU A 360 -31.07 14.47 -7.18
N THR A 361 -31.59 15.07 -8.25
CA THR A 361 -31.63 14.39 -9.55
C THR A 361 -30.29 14.50 -10.26
N LEU A 362 -29.74 13.37 -10.69
CA LEU A 362 -28.56 13.28 -11.54
C LEU A 362 -28.97 12.69 -12.90
N ARG A 363 -28.63 13.40 -13.98
CA ARG A 363 -28.78 12.91 -15.35
C ARG A 363 -27.44 12.36 -15.80
N VAL A 364 -27.38 11.05 -16.02
CA VAL A 364 -26.22 10.33 -16.53
C VAL A 364 -26.36 10.16 -18.03
N ARG A 365 -25.28 10.47 -18.76
CA ARG A 365 -25.12 10.19 -20.19
C ARG A 365 -23.87 9.33 -20.37
N ASN A 366 -24.10 8.09 -20.72
CA ASN A 366 -23.11 7.07 -21.07
C ASN A 366 -23.84 6.03 -21.96
N SER A 367 -23.15 5.28 -22.80
CA SER A 367 -23.75 4.24 -23.67
C SER A 367 -23.62 2.82 -23.11
N GLY A 368 -22.70 2.59 -22.18
CA GLY A 368 -22.43 1.32 -21.52
C GLY A 368 -23.00 1.25 -20.09
N ALA A 369 -22.47 0.32 -19.30
CA ALA A 369 -22.75 0.21 -17.87
C ALA A 369 -21.94 1.22 -17.06
N TRP A 370 -22.56 1.75 -16.01
CA TRP A 370 -21.95 2.72 -15.12
C TRP A 370 -22.40 2.51 -13.67
N GLN A 371 -21.53 2.93 -12.77
CA GLN A 371 -21.78 3.01 -11.33
C GLN A 371 -21.41 4.42 -10.84
N LEU A 372 -22.32 5.04 -10.09
CA LEU A 372 -22.06 6.26 -9.34
C LEU A 372 -22.08 5.93 -7.85
N THR A 373 -21.08 6.40 -7.13
CA THR A 373 -21.04 6.29 -5.66
C THR A 373 -21.01 7.69 -5.07
N VAL A 374 -21.98 8.01 -4.23
CA VAL A 374 -21.96 9.25 -3.44
C VAL A 374 -21.26 8.95 -2.13
N LEU A 375 -20.17 9.68 -1.88
CA LEU A 375 -19.25 9.48 -0.77
C LEU A 375 -19.22 10.71 0.14
N PRO A 376 -19.00 10.52 1.46
CA PRO A 376 -18.77 11.63 2.38
C PRO A 376 -17.46 12.37 2.05
N LEU A 377 -17.31 13.61 2.52
CA LEU A 377 -16.06 14.37 2.35
C LEU A 377 -14.85 13.70 3.02
N SER A 378 -15.09 12.90 4.07
CA SER A 378 -14.06 12.07 4.71
C SER A 378 -13.45 11.02 3.77
N ALA A 379 -14.07 10.73 2.61
CA ALA A 379 -13.51 9.86 1.58
C ALA A 379 -12.53 10.58 0.64
N ALA A 380 -12.28 11.88 0.82
CA ALA A 380 -11.24 12.60 0.08
C ALA A 380 -9.85 12.00 0.33
N LEU A 381 -8.99 11.99 -0.68
CA LEU A 381 -7.62 11.49 -0.54
C LEU A 381 -6.77 12.44 0.30
N PRO A 382 -5.77 11.97 1.06
CA PRO A 382 -4.89 12.88 1.74
C PRO A 382 -3.97 13.52 0.71
N LEU A 383 -3.61 14.79 0.93
CA LEU A 383 -2.48 15.41 0.26
C LEU A 383 -1.40 15.72 1.28
N ASP A 384 -0.58 14.71 1.53
CA ASP A 384 0.57 14.72 2.43
C ASP A 384 1.89 14.86 1.67
N PHE A 385 2.98 15.03 2.43
CA PHE A 385 4.32 15.19 1.85
C PHE A 385 4.75 13.95 1.05
N GLY A 386 5.48 14.20 -0.03
CA GLY A 386 5.90 13.17 -0.98
C GLY A 386 5.15 13.28 -2.31
N THR A 387 5.32 12.26 -3.15
CA THR A 387 4.79 12.26 -4.52
C THR A 387 3.62 11.28 -4.64
N ILE A 388 2.53 11.76 -5.24
CA ILE A 388 1.37 10.96 -5.63
C ILE A 388 1.12 11.13 -7.12
N SER A 389 0.68 10.06 -7.78
CA SER A 389 0.35 10.09 -9.21
C SER A 389 -1.05 9.55 -9.43
N GLY A 390 -1.68 10.02 -10.50
CA GLY A 390 -3.02 9.60 -10.89
C GLY A 390 -3.45 10.23 -12.19
N SER A 391 -4.74 10.11 -12.50
CA SER A 391 -5.31 10.55 -13.76
C SER A 391 -6.64 11.25 -13.52
N GLY A 392 -6.96 12.18 -14.42
CA GLY A 392 -8.28 12.79 -14.43
C GLY A 392 -8.59 13.61 -13.19
N ARG A 393 -9.84 13.50 -12.74
CA ARG A 393 -10.43 14.33 -11.68
C ARG A 393 -10.28 13.63 -10.34
N GLU A 394 -9.93 14.40 -9.32
CA GLU A 394 -9.71 13.88 -7.97
C GLU A 394 -10.01 14.95 -6.91
N VAL A 395 -10.32 14.50 -5.69
CA VAL A 395 -10.57 15.35 -4.52
C VAL A 395 -9.64 14.93 -3.39
N PHE A 396 -8.87 15.89 -2.89
CA PHE A 396 -7.94 15.73 -1.78
C PHE A 396 -8.35 16.57 -0.57
N VAL A 397 -7.92 16.14 0.61
CA VAL A 397 -7.96 16.84 1.88
C VAL A 397 -6.54 17.02 2.39
N ARG A 398 -6.24 18.21 2.94
CA ARG A 398 -4.96 18.52 3.57
C ARG A 398 -5.20 19.17 4.92
N THR A 399 -4.58 18.65 5.97
CA THR A 399 -4.68 19.15 7.36
C THR A 399 -3.36 19.70 7.92
N GLY A 400 -2.25 19.52 7.20
CA GLY A 400 -0.90 19.90 7.65
C GLY A 400 -0.55 21.39 7.48
N PRO A 401 0.69 21.79 7.84
CA PRO A 401 1.16 23.18 7.73
C PRO A 401 1.24 23.66 6.27
N ALA A 402 1.51 24.95 6.07
CA ALA A 402 1.77 25.48 4.74
C ALA A 402 2.87 24.69 4.00
N ALA A 403 2.69 24.51 2.69
CA ALA A 403 3.55 23.65 1.87
C ALA A 403 3.66 24.15 0.43
N GLU A 404 4.67 23.68 -0.29
CA GLU A 404 4.79 23.87 -1.73
C GLU A 404 4.33 22.59 -2.45
N LEU A 405 3.40 22.75 -3.39
CA LEU A 405 2.92 21.69 -4.25
C LEU A 405 3.49 21.87 -5.66
N LYS A 406 4.31 20.91 -6.07
CA LYS A 406 4.79 20.77 -7.45
C LYS A 406 3.78 19.94 -8.23
N VAL A 407 3.25 20.53 -9.29
CA VAL A 407 2.26 19.90 -10.17
C VAL A 407 2.92 19.57 -11.50
N ARG A 408 2.94 18.30 -11.86
CA ARG A 408 3.31 17.82 -13.18
C ARG A 408 2.11 17.14 -13.79
N ALA A 409 1.72 17.51 -15.00
CA ALA A 409 0.65 16.82 -15.71
C ALA A 409 0.98 16.71 -17.20
N GLU A 410 0.60 15.62 -17.84
CA GLU A 410 0.79 15.41 -19.28
C GLU A 410 -0.48 14.82 -19.90
N ASP A 411 -0.90 15.39 -21.02
CA ASP A 411 -1.99 14.89 -21.86
C ASP A 411 -1.57 14.96 -23.33
N PRO A 412 -1.47 13.83 -24.05
CA PRO A 412 -1.16 13.82 -25.48
C PRO A 412 -2.21 14.56 -26.32
N HIS A 413 -3.44 14.70 -25.83
CA HIS A 413 -4.57 15.29 -26.56
C HIS A 413 -4.80 16.79 -26.28
N LYS A 414 -3.87 17.45 -25.56
CA LYS A 414 -3.96 18.88 -25.23
C LYS A 414 -5.27 19.24 -24.52
N GLY A 415 -5.65 18.48 -23.50
CA GLY A 415 -6.80 18.73 -22.67
C GLY A 415 -6.65 19.94 -21.76
N TRP A 416 -7.67 20.17 -20.96
CA TRP A 416 -7.67 21.22 -19.93
C TRP A 416 -7.18 20.64 -18.61
N PHE A 417 -6.40 21.43 -17.87
CA PHE A 417 -6.00 21.09 -16.51
C PHE A 417 -6.37 22.23 -15.57
N GLN A 418 -7.21 21.96 -14.58
CA GLN A 418 -7.67 22.95 -13.63
C GLN A 418 -7.68 22.38 -12.21
N MET A 419 -6.99 23.09 -11.31
CA MET A 419 -6.87 22.71 -9.91
C MET A 419 -7.20 23.90 -8.99
N HIS A 420 -7.94 23.65 -7.92
CA HIS A 420 -8.30 24.66 -6.91
C HIS A 420 -7.98 24.16 -5.51
N TYR A 421 -7.96 25.08 -4.54
CA TYR A 421 -8.26 24.71 -3.17
C TYR A 421 -9.53 25.41 -2.67
N HIS A 422 -10.18 24.74 -1.73
CA HIS A 422 -11.33 25.21 -0.98
C HIS A 422 -10.92 25.33 0.49
N TRP A 423 -11.33 26.41 1.12
CA TRP A 423 -11.07 26.69 2.52
C TRP A 423 -12.34 27.27 3.13
N GLY A 424 -12.58 26.95 4.40
CA GLY A 424 -13.68 27.47 5.18
C GLY A 424 -13.79 26.75 6.51
N ASP A 425 -14.43 27.38 7.48
CA ASP A 425 -14.64 26.84 8.83
C ASP A 425 -15.92 26.00 8.92
N SER A 426 -16.70 25.97 7.83
CA SER A 426 -17.92 25.17 7.69
C SER A 426 -18.01 24.49 6.31
N PRO A 427 -18.69 23.33 6.19
CA PRO A 427 -18.85 22.66 4.89
C PRO A 427 -19.57 23.53 3.85
N SER A 428 -20.43 24.44 4.30
CA SER A 428 -21.12 25.40 3.43
C SER A 428 -20.18 26.38 2.73
N GLU A 429 -19.03 26.70 3.36
CA GLU A 429 -17.99 27.56 2.78
C GLU A 429 -17.16 26.82 1.72
N LEU A 430 -17.01 25.49 1.86
CA LEU A 430 -16.33 24.64 0.89
C LEU A 430 -17.05 24.55 -0.47
N ARG A 431 -18.30 25.04 -0.57
CA ARG A 431 -19.10 25.04 -1.81
C ARG A 431 -18.47 25.83 -2.96
N ARG A 432 -17.54 26.75 -2.69
CA ARG A 432 -16.84 27.53 -3.72
C ARG A 432 -15.33 27.42 -3.53
N PRO A 433 -14.55 27.38 -4.62
CA PRO A 433 -13.10 27.39 -4.51
C PRO A 433 -12.64 28.72 -3.93
N ALA A 434 -11.76 28.65 -2.94
CA ALA A 434 -11.15 29.84 -2.34
C ALA A 434 -10.07 30.42 -3.28
N LYS A 435 -9.30 29.54 -3.94
CA LYS A 435 -8.30 29.96 -4.93
C LYS A 435 -8.14 28.93 -6.03
N ARG A 436 -7.90 29.43 -7.25
CA ARG A 436 -7.40 28.63 -8.36
C ARG A 436 -5.88 28.51 -8.27
N LEU A 437 -5.41 27.27 -8.20
CA LEU A 437 -4.00 26.94 -8.06
C LEU A 437 -3.34 26.82 -9.43
N VAL A 438 -3.93 26.03 -10.31
CA VAL A 438 -3.42 25.80 -11.67
C VAL A 438 -4.58 25.95 -12.65
N TYR A 439 -4.30 26.59 -13.77
CA TYR A 439 -5.23 26.71 -14.88
C TYR A 439 -4.44 26.71 -16.18
N GLU A 440 -4.46 25.58 -16.87
CA GLU A 440 -3.82 25.42 -18.17
C GLU A 440 -4.86 25.06 -19.21
N TRP A 441 -4.85 25.81 -20.32
CA TRP A 441 -5.79 25.65 -21.41
C TRP A 441 -5.07 25.13 -22.65
N ASN A 442 -5.51 23.97 -23.14
CA ASN A 442 -4.94 23.31 -24.32
C ASN A 442 -3.42 23.00 -24.20
N GLY A 443 -2.94 22.81 -22.98
CA GLY A 443 -1.55 22.48 -22.68
C GLY A 443 -1.30 20.98 -22.75
N ARG A 444 -0.27 20.57 -23.49
CA ARG A 444 0.21 19.17 -23.50
C ARG A 444 0.86 18.80 -22.17
N ARG A 445 1.53 19.75 -21.52
CA ARG A 445 2.28 19.55 -20.28
C ARG A 445 2.05 20.70 -19.32
N VAL A 446 1.84 20.38 -18.05
CA VAL A 446 1.74 21.30 -16.93
C VAL A 446 2.96 21.05 -16.05
N ARG A 447 3.67 22.12 -15.65
CA ARG A 447 4.78 22.06 -14.70
C ARG A 447 4.74 23.32 -13.85
N GLU A 448 4.02 23.25 -12.74
CA GLU A 448 3.76 24.40 -11.88
C GLU A 448 4.23 24.15 -10.45
N LYS A 449 4.52 25.24 -9.73
CA LYS A 449 4.80 25.23 -8.30
C LYS A 449 3.83 26.18 -7.62
N VAL A 450 3.02 25.65 -6.71
CA VAL A 450 1.97 26.44 -6.05
C VAL A 450 2.07 26.30 -4.54
N ALA A 451 1.92 27.40 -3.80
CA ALA A 451 1.81 27.34 -2.35
C ALA A 451 0.41 26.94 -1.91
N LEU A 452 0.36 26.00 -0.98
CA LEU A 452 -0.82 25.64 -0.21
C LEU A 452 -0.75 26.30 1.18
N PRO A 453 -1.85 26.92 1.65
CA PRO A 453 -1.92 27.40 3.02
C PRO A 453 -1.92 26.22 4.01
N SER A 454 -1.75 26.54 5.29
CA SER A 454 -2.01 25.56 6.34
C SER A 454 -3.46 25.08 6.27
N GLY A 455 -3.65 23.78 6.44
CA GLY A 455 -4.96 23.16 6.46
C GLY A 455 -5.76 23.49 7.73
N PRO A 456 -7.01 23.02 7.81
CA PRO A 456 -7.64 22.11 6.86
C PRO A 456 -8.14 22.79 5.56
N ILE A 457 -7.84 22.18 4.40
CA ILE A 457 -8.31 22.61 3.07
C ILE A 457 -8.68 21.39 2.22
N LEU A 458 -9.57 21.56 1.25
CA LEU A 458 -9.74 20.61 0.14
C LEU A 458 -8.95 21.10 -1.07
N VAL A 459 -8.34 20.18 -1.81
CA VAL A 459 -7.72 20.46 -3.11
C VAL A 459 -8.45 19.63 -4.15
N THR A 460 -8.90 20.24 -5.23
CA THR A 460 -9.68 19.57 -6.27
C THR A 460 -9.00 19.69 -7.62
N ILE A 461 -9.04 18.62 -8.40
CA ILE A 461 -8.75 18.64 -9.84
C ILE A 461 -10.10 18.55 -10.57
N ASP A 462 -10.62 19.69 -10.98
CA ASP A 462 -12.00 19.79 -11.49
C ASP A 462 -12.10 19.55 -12.99
N LYS A 463 -11.02 19.75 -13.75
CA LYS A 463 -10.97 19.48 -15.18
C LYS A 463 -9.60 18.93 -15.51
N SER A 464 -9.52 17.69 -15.96
CA SER A 464 -8.26 17.04 -16.33
C SER A 464 -8.52 15.85 -17.23
N ARG A 465 -7.78 15.78 -18.34
CA ARG A 465 -7.55 14.55 -19.11
C ARG A 465 -6.13 14.03 -18.93
N HIS A 466 -5.37 14.67 -18.05
CA HIS A 466 -3.96 14.44 -17.90
C HIS A 466 -3.71 13.29 -16.94
N GLN A 467 -2.61 12.59 -17.21
CA GLN A 467 -1.87 11.87 -16.18
C GLN A 467 -1.10 12.92 -15.39
N TRP A 468 -1.24 12.93 -14.07
CA TRP A 468 -0.62 13.91 -13.20
C TRP A 468 0.20 13.25 -12.10
N GLU A 469 1.22 13.98 -11.66
CA GLU A 469 2.12 13.68 -10.56
C GLU A 469 2.17 14.96 -9.70
N LEU A 470 1.80 14.82 -8.44
CA LEU A 470 1.77 15.88 -7.45
C LEU A 470 2.84 15.58 -6.40
N THR A 471 3.84 16.44 -6.28
CA THR A 471 4.85 16.33 -5.22
C THR A 471 4.66 17.45 -4.23
N LEU A 472 4.39 17.10 -2.98
CA LEU A 472 4.23 18.06 -1.91
C LEU A 472 5.47 18.10 -1.04
N ASP A 473 6.07 19.28 -0.93
CA ASP A 473 7.26 19.54 -0.12
C ASP A 473 6.93 20.50 1.02
N PRO A 474 7.67 20.44 2.15
CA PRO A 474 7.59 21.47 3.19
C PRO A 474 7.80 22.86 2.58
N ALA A 475 7.05 23.86 3.04
CA ALA A 475 7.27 25.23 2.58
C ALA A 475 8.67 25.69 3.00
N ASP A 476 9.47 26.18 2.04
CA ASP A 476 10.72 26.85 2.35
C ASP A 476 10.41 28.22 2.97
N PRO A 477 10.82 28.49 4.23
CA PRO A 477 10.58 29.79 4.87
C PRO A 477 11.28 30.96 4.16
N ASN A 478 12.26 30.71 3.30
CA ASN A 478 13.08 31.73 2.64
C ASN A 478 12.75 31.97 1.16
N GLU A 479 11.93 31.13 0.51
CA GLU A 479 11.60 31.27 -0.91
C GLU A 479 10.08 31.44 -1.12
N PRO A 480 9.57 32.68 -1.30
CA PRO A 480 8.16 32.88 -1.56
C PRO A 480 7.79 32.38 -2.97
N SER A 481 6.95 31.35 -3.03
CA SER A 481 6.36 30.81 -4.26
C SER A 481 5.82 31.93 -5.19
N ARG A 482 6.01 31.74 -6.51
CA ARG A 482 5.47 32.64 -7.54
C ARG A 482 3.94 32.64 -7.49
N GLY A 483 3.38 33.56 -6.72
CA GLY A 483 1.94 33.70 -6.52
C GLY A 483 1.55 34.28 -5.15
N ALA A 484 2.48 34.36 -4.21
CA ALA A 484 2.26 34.93 -2.88
C ALA A 484 2.20 36.48 -2.85
N ARG A 485 2.63 37.16 -3.92
CA ARG A 485 2.78 38.64 -3.93
C ARG A 485 1.48 39.46 -3.98
N LYS A 486 0.28 38.87 -3.94
CA LYS A 486 -0.97 39.66 -4.07
C LYS A 486 -2.14 39.36 -3.13
N ALA A 487 -2.01 38.52 -2.10
CA ALA A 487 -3.18 38.12 -1.30
C ALA A 487 -3.01 38.11 0.23
N TRP A 488 -1.99 38.73 0.79
CA TRP A 488 -1.85 38.86 2.25
C TRP A 488 -2.06 40.30 2.70
N ARG A 489 -3.23 40.87 2.39
CA ARG A 489 -3.88 41.97 3.13
C ARG A 489 -5.32 42.11 2.64
N ARG A 490 -6.26 41.45 3.31
CA ARG A 490 -7.50 41.99 3.88
C ARG A 490 -8.39 40.87 4.37
#